data_AF-A0AAD7ZT45-F1
#
_entry.id   AF-A0AAD7ZT45-F1
#
_cell.length_a   1.000
_cell.length_b   1.000
_cell.length_c   1.000
_cell.angle_alpha   90.00
_cell.angle_beta   90.00
_cell.angle_gamma   90.00
#
_symmetry.space_group_name_H-M   'P 1'
#
loop_
_entity.id
_entity.type
_entity.pdbx_description
1 polymer ?
#
loop_
_entity_poly.entity_id
_entity_poly.type
_entity_poly.pdbx_seq_one_letter_code
_entity_poly.pdbx_strand_id
1 'polypeptide(L)'
;MRINMAVLLFVVLVASSQLFSVIYAAPADDSAAEMQEIMKECNETYPINPEYLKSLNETGSFPDETDKTPKCFVRCMLTKHGMMDDQGNFDVDKMKQGYKEGKYPESDAMIDMCIAENTETQCNCNKAYIFTKCLMKQQQHKFERMENEDDDDDGGSFQDVIGNFFREAGGVVLTVLTILTQFRDIIASALGS
;
A
#
# COMPACT_ATOMS: atom_id res chain seq x y z
N MET A 1 39.22 -40.42 6.29
CA MET A 1 38.81 -39.26 5.49
C MET A 1 38.75 -38.06 6.42
N ARG A 2 39.74 -37.15 6.39
CA ARG A 2 39.75 -35.94 7.24
C ARG A 2 39.04 -34.84 6.48
N ILE A 3 37.82 -34.51 6.89
CA ILE A 3 37.08 -33.40 6.30
C ILE A 3 37.72 -32.12 6.85
N ASN A 4 38.25 -31.27 5.96
CA ASN A 4 38.90 -30.04 6.35
C ASN A 4 37.87 -29.11 7.03
N MET A 5 38.21 -28.57 8.19
CA MET A 5 37.31 -27.70 8.96
C MET A 5 36.88 -26.47 8.14
N ALA A 6 37.74 -25.99 7.24
CA ALA A 6 37.43 -24.96 6.27
C ALA A 6 36.31 -25.36 5.27
N VAL A 7 36.26 -26.63 4.86
CA VAL A 7 35.23 -27.17 3.97
C VAL A 7 33.88 -27.25 4.69
N LEU A 8 33.87 -27.64 5.96
CA LEU A 8 32.66 -27.65 6.79
C LEU A 8 32.11 -26.23 6.99
N LEU A 9 32.96 -25.25 7.28
CA LEU A 9 32.54 -23.86 7.45
C LEU A 9 31.99 -23.25 6.15
N PHE A 10 32.60 -23.56 5.01
CA PHE A 10 32.13 -23.07 3.71
C PHE A 10 30.76 -23.65 3.35
N VAL A 11 30.53 -24.93 3.64
CA VAL A 11 29.23 -25.59 3.40
C VAL A 11 28.14 -25.02 4.32
N VAL A 12 28.44 -24.72 5.58
CA VAL A 12 27.49 -24.09 6.51
C VAL A 12 27.14 -22.66 6.07
N LEU A 13 28.13 -21.88 5.63
CA LEU A 13 27.90 -20.51 5.13
C LEU A 13 27.06 -20.48 3.85
N VAL A 14 27.35 -21.36 2.89
CA VAL A 14 26.55 -21.48 1.66
C VAL A 14 25.14 -22.01 1.98
N ALA A 15 24.99 -23.02 2.86
CA ALA A 15 23.67 -23.52 3.25
C ALA A 15 22.83 -22.45 3.95
N SER A 16 23.46 -21.58 4.76
CA SER A 16 22.77 -20.48 5.45
C SER A 16 22.29 -19.38 4.50
N SER A 17 23.02 -19.12 3.40
CA SER A 17 22.59 -18.16 2.38
C SER A 17 21.48 -18.70 1.47
N GLN A 18 21.43 -20.01 1.21
CA GLN A 18 20.35 -20.63 0.45
C GLN A 18 19.01 -20.66 1.21
N LEU A 19 19.02 -20.54 2.54
CA LEU A 19 17.80 -20.46 3.35
C LEU A 19 17.18 -19.06 3.34
N PHE A 20 17.95 -18.02 3.04
CA PHE A 20 17.44 -16.65 3.00
C PHE A 20 16.43 -16.44 1.86
N SER A 21 16.67 -17.02 0.68
CA SER A 21 15.78 -16.86 -0.47
C SER A 21 14.42 -17.56 -0.32
N VAL A 22 14.33 -18.61 0.49
CA VAL A 22 13.05 -19.32 0.73
C VAL A 22 12.14 -18.55 1.69
N ILE A 23 12.71 -17.74 2.59
CA ILE A 23 11.95 -16.96 3.58
C ILE A 23 11.32 -15.71 2.94
N TYR A 24 11.92 -15.15 1.88
CA TYR A 24 11.45 -13.95 1.19
C TYR A 24 10.63 -14.23 -0.08
N ALA A 25 10.29 -15.49 -0.37
CA ALA A 25 9.23 -15.77 -1.32
C ALA A 25 7.91 -15.30 -0.69
N ALA A 26 7.60 -14.01 -0.85
CA ALA A 26 6.27 -13.50 -0.57
C ALA A 26 5.30 -14.35 -1.39
N PRO A 27 4.26 -14.94 -0.78
CA PRO A 27 3.21 -15.54 -1.58
C PRO A 27 2.73 -14.48 -2.56
N ALA A 28 2.55 -14.87 -3.83
CA ALA A 28 1.78 -14.04 -4.73
C ALA A 28 0.45 -13.81 -4.04
N ASP A 29 0.20 -12.57 -3.62
CA ASP A 29 -1.06 -12.18 -3.05
C ASP A 29 -2.10 -12.35 -4.16
N ASP A 30 -2.95 -13.37 -4.04
CA ASP A 30 -3.99 -13.68 -5.02
C ASP A 30 -4.88 -12.44 -5.29
N SER A 31 -5.02 -11.54 -4.31
CA SER A 31 -5.80 -10.29 -4.47
C SER A 31 -5.09 -9.26 -5.37
N ALA A 32 -3.76 -9.19 -5.32
CA ALA A 32 -2.99 -8.28 -6.15
C ALA A 32 -2.99 -8.72 -7.62
N ALA A 33 -2.94 -10.04 -7.86
CA ALA A 33 -3.06 -10.61 -9.20
C ALA A 33 -4.46 -10.38 -9.79
N GLU A 34 -5.52 -10.60 -9.00
CA GLU A 34 -6.90 -10.35 -9.40
C GLU A 34 -7.13 -8.87 -9.74
N MET A 35 -6.62 -7.95 -8.93
CA MET A 35 -6.72 -6.51 -9.17
C MET A 35 -6.03 -6.09 -10.48
N GLN A 36 -4.86 -6.66 -10.79
CA GLN A 36 -4.14 -6.39 -12.04
C GLN A 36 -4.92 -6.89 -13.26
N GLU A 37 -5.55 -8.06 -13.16
CA GLU A 37 -6.38 -8.62 -14.24
C GLU A 37 -7.60 -7.74 -14.49
N ILE A 38 -8.32 -7.34 -13.44
CA ILE A 38 -9.47 -6.44 -13.54
C ILE A 38 -9.05 -5.09 -14.15
N MET A 39 -7.93 -4.52 -13.69
CA MET A 39 -7.40 -3.26 -14.23
C MET A 39 -7.09 -3.37 -15.72
N LYS A 40 -6.48 -4.48 -16.14
CA LYS A 40 -6.19 -4.74 -17.55
C LYS A 40 -7.48 -4.84 -18.37
N GLU A 41 -8.45 -5.63 -17.94
CA GLU A 41 -9.72 -5.81 -18.65
C GLU A 41 -10.48 -4.48 -18.81
N CYS A 42 -10.52 -3.68 -17.73
CA CYS A 42 -11.15 -2.37 -17.78
C CYS A 42 -10.42 -1.40 -18.68
N ASN A 43 -9.09 -1.46 -18.75
CA ASN A 43 -8.29 -0.60 -19.64
C ASN A 43 -8.43 -1.00 -21.12
N GLU A 44 -8.66 -2.28 -21.42
CA GLU A 44 -8.95 -2.74 -22.79
C GLU A 44 -10.28 -2.16 -23.30
N THR A 45 -11.28 -2.05 -22.43
CA THR A 45 -12.61 -1.51 -22.78
C THR A 45 -12.65 0.01 -22.72
N TYR A 46 -12.01 0.60 -21.71
CA TYR A 46 -11.99 2.03 -21.43
C TYR A 46 -10.53 2.47 -21.21
N PRO A 47 -9.78 2.74 -22.30
CA PRO A 47 -8.38 3.12 -22.20
C PRO A 47 -8.20 4.34 -21.32
N ILE A 48 -7.33 4.23 -20.30
CA ILE A 48 -7.08 5.30 -19.34
C ILE A 48 -5.62 5.76 -19.39
N ASN A 49 -5.41 7.07 -19.42
CA ASN A 49 -4.09 7.65 -19.17
C ASN A 49 -3.80 7.56 -17.66
N PRO A 50 -2.65 7.02 -17.22
CA PRO A 50 -2.26 6.94 -15.82
C PRO A 50 -2.38 8.25 -15.03
N GLU A 51 -2.26 9.39 -15.69
CA GLU A 51 -2.44 10.72 -15.09
C GLU A 51 -3.81 10.92 -14.44
N TYR A 52 -4.88 10.32 -15.00
CA TYR A 52 -6.21 10.39 -14.40
C TYR A 52 -6.26 9.69 -13.04
N LEU A 53 -5.69 8.49 -12.93
CA LEU A 53 -5.64 7.74 -11.68
C LEU A 53 -4.71 8.40 -10.67
N LYS A 54 -3.58 8.95 -11.14
CA LYS A 54 -2.66 9.71 -10.30
C LYS A 54 -3.35 10.95 -9.70
N SER A 55 -3.97 11.79 -10.53
CA SER A 55 -4.69 12.98 -10.08
C SER A 55 -5.84 12.63 -9.14
N LEU A 56 -6.57 11.55 -9.42
CA LEU A 56 -7.65 11.09 -8.54
C LEU A 56 -7.14 10.72 -7.15
N ASN A 57 -5.98 10.06 -7.06
CA ASN A 57 -5.36 9.69 -5.79
C ASN A 57 -4.77 10.91 -5.05
N GLU A 58 -4.18 11.85 -5.78
CA GLU A 58 -3.50 13.02 -5.19
C GLU A 58 -4.45 14.17 -4.84
N THR A 59 -5.54 14.36 -5.59
CA THR A 59 -6.43 15.54 -5.49
C THR A 59 -7.89 15.17 -5.26
N GLY A 60 -8.21 13.87 -5.28
CA GLY A 60 -9.59 13.40 -5.25
C GLY A 60 -10.37 13.66 -6.54
N SER A 61 -9.77 14.18 -7.62
CA SER A 61 -10.46 14.54 -8.86
C SER A 61 -9.64 14.24 -10.12
N PHE A 62 -10.32 14.03 -11.24
CA PHE A 62 -9.70 13.92 -12.56
C PHE A 62 -9.24 15.27 -13.10
N PRO A 63 -8.15 15.30 -13.90
CA PRO A 63 -7.63 16.53 -14.49
C PRO A 63 -8.60 17.15 -15.49
N ASP A 64 -9.33 16.32 -16.25
CA ASP A 64 -10.44 16.72 -17.11
C ASP A 64 -11.71 15.93 -16.73
N GLU A 65 -12.65 16.58 -16.05
CA GLU A 65 -13.92 15.97 -15.69
C GLU A 65 -14.95 15.96 -16.82
N THR A 66 -14.63 16.48 -18.00
CA THR A 66 -15.51 16.37 -19.17
C THR A 66 -15.30 15.05 -19.92
N ASP A 67 -14.12 14.44 -19.80
CA ASP A 67 -13.84 13.13 -20.37
C ASP A 67 -14.65 12.03 -19.67
N LYS A 68 -15.39 11.28 -20.48
CA LYS A 68 -16.26 10.19 -20.01
C LYS A 68 -15.50 8.87 -19.90
N THR A 69 -14.44 8.68 -20.67
CA THR A 69 -13.67 7.43 -20.74
C THR A 69 -13.11 7.01 -19.38
N PRO A 70 -12.36 7.85 -18.64
CA PRO A 70 -11.81 7.48 -17.33
C PRO A 70 -12.91 7.29 -16.28
N LYS A 71 -14.07 7.95 -16.42
CA LYS A 71 -15.23 7.71 -15.55
C LYS A 71 -15.84 6.33 -15.80
N CYS A 72 -15.91 5.91 -17.05
CA CYS A 72 -16.38 4.56 -17.40
C CYS A 72 -15.36 3.49 -17.01
N PHE A 73 -14.06 3.79 -17.01
CA PHE A 73 -13.05 2.93 -16.41
C PHE A 73 -13.34 2.69 -14.92
N VAL A 74 -13.62 3.75 -14.15
CA VAL A 74 -14.01 3.62 -12.73
C VAL A 74 -15.28 2.79 -12.56
N ARG A 75 -16.30 2.98 -13.40
CA ARG A 75 -17.50 2.11 -13.42
C ARG A 75 -17.11 0.64 -13.63
N CYS A 76 -16.26 0.36 -14.62
CA CYS A 76 -15.83 -1.00 -14.90
C CYS A 76 -15.17 -1.65 -13.68
N MET A 77 -14.26 -0.94 -13.00
CA MET A 77 -13.61 -1.43 -11.79
C MET A 77 -14.64 -1.78 -10.70
N LEU A 78 -15.58 -0.88 -10.42
CA LEU A 78 -16.63 -1.12 -9.41
C LEU A 78 -17.52 -2.31 -9.79
N THR A 79 -17.84 -2.47 -11.08
CA THR A 79 -18.65 -3.59 -11.56
C THR A 79 -17.91 -4.91 -11.49
N LYS A 80 -16.62 -4.94 -11.81
CA LYS A 80 -15.81 -6.16 -11.74
C LYS A 80 -15.56 -6.64 -10.32
N HIS A 81 -15.40 -5.71 -9.38
CA HIS A 81 -15.42 -6.04 -7.96
C HIS A 81 -16.84 -6.35 -7.43
N GLY A 82 -17.87 -6.22 -8.25
CA GLY A 82 -19.28 -6.46 -7.91
C GLY A 82 -19.86 -5.45 -6.92
N MET A 83 -19.20 -4.30 -6.73
CA MET A 83 -19.70 -3.20 -5.91
C MET A 83 -20.76 -2.37 -6.64
N MET A 84 -20.87 -2.51 -7.96
CA MET A 84 -21.88 -1.84 -8.78
C MET A 84 -22.42 -2.79 -9.85
N ASP A 85 -23.72 -2.90 -10.01
CA ASP A 85 -24.29 -3.66 -11.12
C ASP A 85 -24.19 -2.89 -12.45
N ASP A 86 -24.57 -3.55 -13.57
CA ASP A 86 -24.52 -2.91 -14.88
C ASP A 86 -25.49 -1.73 -15.03
N GLN A 87 -26.59 -1.75 -14.27
CA GLN A 87 -27.60 -0.70 -14.22
C GLN A 87 -27.15 0.49 -13.33
N GLY A 88 -26.00 0.37 -12.67
CA GLY A 88 -25.42 1.39 -11.83
C GLY A 88 -25.97 1.42 -10.41
N ASN A 89 -26.60 0.34 -9.93
CA ASN A 89 -26.97 0.20 -8.52
C ASN A 89 -25.76 -0.27 -7.72
N PHE A 90 -25.55 0.33 -6.55
CA PHE A 90 -24.46 -0.02 -5.66
C PHE A 90 -24.85 -1.17 -4.73
N ASP A 91 -23.94 -2.13 -4.57
CA ASP A 91 -24.01 -3.17 -3.55
C ASP A 91 -23.31 -2.65 -2.28
N VAL A 92 -24.11 -2.04 -1.40
CA VAL A 92 -23.61 -1.36 -0.19
C VAL A 92 -22.97 -2.35 0.78
N ASP A 93 -23.54 -3.54 0.92
CA ASP A 93 -23.03 -4.55 1.84
C ASP A 93 -21.66 -5.05 1.36
N LYS A 94 -21.53 -5.33 0.05
CA LYS A 94 -20.26 -5.73 -0.54
C LYS A 94 -19.20 -4.64 -0.46
N MET A 95 -19.57 -3.37 -0.66
CA MET A 95 -18.64 -2.24 -0.46
C MET A 95 -18.15 -2.17 0.98
N LYS A 96 -19.07 -2.18 1.97
CA LYS A 96 -18.71 -2.10 3.40
C LYS A 96 -17.82 -3.26 3.81
N GLN A 97 -18.10 -4.46 3.32
CA GLN A 97 -17.23 -5.62 3.53
C GLN A 97 -15.84 -5.40 2.93
N GLY A 98 -15.75 -5.02 1.65
CA GLY A 98 -14.47 -4.80 0.96
C GLY A 98 -13.61 -3.73 1.62
N TYR A 99 -14.20 -2.64 2.11
CA TYR A 99 -13.46 -1.60 2.84
C TYR A 99 -12.97 -2.07 4.21
N LYS A 100 -13.76 -2.87 4.94
CA LYS A 100 -13.34 -3.47 6.22
C LYS A 100 -12.16 -4.42 6.03
N GLU A 101 -12.22 -5.27 5.00
CA GLU A 101 -11.12 -6.16 4.62
C GLU A 101 -9.88 -5.37 4.17
N GLY A 102 -10.09 -4.24 3.48
CA GLY A 102 -9.05 -3.28 3.06
C GLY A 102 -8.47 -2.41 4.18
N LYS A 103 -8.73 -2.73 5.46
CA LYS A 103 -8.25 -2.01 6.66
C LYS A 103 -8.86 -0.62 6.90
N TYR A 104 -10.06 -0.37 6.39
CA TYR A 104 -10.85 0.83 6.69
C TYR A 104 -12.12 0.46 7.49
N PRO A 105 -12.01 0.01 8.75
CA PRO A 105 -13.13 -0.58 9.49
C PRO A 105 -14.28 0.41 9.81
N GLU A 106 -13.99 1.71 9.83
CA GLU A 106 -14.94 2.79 10.13
C GLU A 106 -15.43 3.52 8.86
N SER A 107 -15.49 2.82 7.73
CA SER A 107 -15.88 3.40 6.43
C SER A 107 -17.39 3.49 6.20
N ASP A 108 -18.21 2.80 6.99
CA ASP A 108 -19.64 2.60 6.69
C ASP A 108 -20.40 3.92 6.52
N ALA A 109 -20.22 4.87 7.44
CA ALA A 109 -20.88 6.18 7.38
C ALA A 109 -20.38 7.02 6.18
N MET A 110 -19.08 6.92 5.85
CA MET A 110 -18.50 7.58 4.68
C MET A 110 -19.10 7.03 3.39
N ILE A 111 -19.23 5.70 3.28
CA ILE A 111 -19.83 5.02 2.13
C ILE A 111 -21.28 5.47 1.95
N ASP A 112 -22.09 5.42 3.02
CA ASP A 112 -23.50 5.79 2.97
C ASP A 112 -23.70 7.25 2.52
N MET A 113 -22.87 8.17 3.05
CA MET A 113 -22.88 9.57 2.65
C MET A 113 -22.49 9.77 1.18
N CYS A 114 -21.43 9.10 0.70
CA CYS A 114 -20.99 9.23 -0.68
C CYS A 114 -21.97 8.61 -1.69
N ILE A 115 -22.77 7.63 -1.28
CA ILE A 115 -23.89 7.12 -2.09
C ILE A 115 -25.02 8.14 -2.13
N ALA A 116 -25.35 8.78 -1.01
CA ALA A 116 -26.40 9.79 -0.93
C ALA A 116 -26.10 11.07 -1.73
N GLU A 117 -24.82 11.42 -1.94
CA GLU A 117 -24.42 12.51 -2.85
C GLU A 117 -24.74 12.21 -4.33
N ASN A 118 -24.98 10.94 -4.66
CA ASN A 118 -25.02 10.45 -6.03
C ASN A 118 -26.44 10.34 -6.63
N THR A 119 -27.31 11.28 -6.27
CA THR A 119 -28.76 11.21 -6.54
C THR A 119 -29.17 11.71 -7.94
N GLU A 120 -28.29 12.40 -8.67
CA GLU A 120 -28.73 13.21 -9.83
C GLU A 120 -28.11 12.83 -11.19
N THR A 121 -27.62 11.59 -11.35
CA THR A 121 -26.94 11.20 -12.59
C THR A 121 -27.65 10.07 -13.34
N GLN A 122 -28.04 10.32 -14.59
CA GLN A 122 -28.56 9.31 -15.52
C GLN A 122 -27.46 8.43 -16.15
N CYS A 123 -26.20 8.84 -16.06
CA CYS A 123 -25.05 8.16 -16.67
C CYS A 123 -24.29 7.33 -15.63
N ASN A 124 -24.32 6.00 -15.74
CA ASN A 124 -23.68 5.10 -14.77
C ASN A 124 -22.17 5.35 -14.60
N CYS A 125 -21.46 5.82 -15.65
CA CYS A 125 -20.06 6.20 -15.53
C CYS A 125 -19.85 7.42 -14.64
N ASN A 126 -20.69 8.45 -14.80
CA ASN A 126 -20.66 9.62 -13.92
C ASN A 126 -21.03 9.22 -12.49
N LYS A 127 -21.98 8.30 -12.33
CA LYS A 127 -22.40 7.80 -11.02
C LYS A 127 -21.21 7.14 -10.30
N ALA A 128 -20.54 6.20 -10.95
CA ALA A 128 -19.34 5.56 -10.41
C ALA A 128 -18.24 6.58 -10.05
N TYR A 129 -18.02 7.57 -10.91
CA TYR A 129 -17.03 8.61 -10.68
C TYR A 129 -17.34 9.51 -9.49
N ILE A 130 -18.57 10.03 -9.38
CA ILE A 130 -19.00 10.90 -8.28
C ILE A 130 -18.80 10.20 -6.93
N PHE A 131 -19.22 8.94 -6.84
CA PHE A 131 -19.03 8.12 -5.65
C PHE A 131 -17.54 7.99 -5.28
N THR A 132 -16.70 7.61 -6.25
CA THR A 132 -15.26 7.41 -6.04
C THR A 132 -14.56 8.72 -5.66
N LYS A 133 -14.93 9.83 -6.29
CA LYS A 133 -14.45 11.18 -5.98
C LYS A 133 -14.79 11.57 -4.54
N CYS A 134 -16.02 11.33 -4.09
CA CYS A 134 -16.42 11.57 -2.70
C CYS A 134 -15.53 10.77 -1.74
N LEU A 135 -15.33 9.48 -1.98
CA LEU A 135 -14.49 8.63 -1.13
C LEU A 135 -13.05 9.15 -1.03
N MET A 136 -12.43 9.50 -2.16
CA MET A 136 -11.06 10.01 -2.17
C MET A 136 -10.93 11.32 -1.39
N LYS A 137 -11.87 12.25 -1.57
CA LYS A 137 -11.89 13.51 -0.82
C LYS A 137 -12.12 13.31 0.67
N GLN A 138 -12.99 12.39 1.06
CA GLN A 138 -13.24 12.10 2.47
C GLN A 138 -12.00 11.51 3.16
N GLN A 139 -11.25 10.66 2.46
CA GLN A 139 -9.98 10.16 2.97
C GLN A 139 -8.98 11.30 3.13
N GLN A 140 -8.85 12.20 2.15
CA GLN A 140 -7.98 13.38 2.24
C GLN A 140 -8.35 14.28 3.43
N HIS A 141 -9.63 14.61 3.61
CA HIS A 141 -10.08 15.38 4.77
C HIS A 141 -9.85 14.65 6.10
N LYS A 142 -9.86 13.32 6.12
CA LYS A 142 -9.49 12.56 7.33
C LYS A 142 -8.00 12.72 7.62
N PHE A 143 -7.14 12.63 6.62
CA PHE A 143 -5.69 12.85 6.77
C PHE A 143 -5.38 14.29 7.20
N GLU A 144 -5.97 15.29 6.54
CA GLU A 144 -5.82 16.71 6.90
C GLU A 144 -6.28 16.97 8.34
N ARG A 145 -7.40 16.39 8.79
CA ARG A 145 -7.86 16.57 10.18
C ARG A 145 -6.91 15.94 11.19
N MET A 146 -6.32 14.78 10.88
CA MET A 146 -5.31 14.17 11.75
C MET A 146 -4.05 15.04 11.83
N GLU A 147 -3.59 15.63 10.72
CA GLU A 147 -2.45 16.55 10.73
C GLU A 147 -2.75 17.85 11.49
N ASN A 148 -3.95 18.43 11.34
CA ASN A 148 -4.33 19.66 12.05
C ASN A 148 -4.63 19.42 13.54
N GLU A 149 -5.00 18.21 13.96
CA GLU A 149 -5.17 17.84 15.37
C GLU A 149 -3.81 17.64 16.07
N ASP A 150 -2.73 17.42 15.33
CA ASP A 150 -1.35 17.36 15.85
C ASP A 150 -0.73 18.76 16.05
N ASP A 151 -1.37 19.84 15.58
CA ASP A 151 -0.88 21.22 15.70
C ASP A 151 -1.34 21.97 16.98
N ASP A 152 -2.21 21.36 17.81
CA ASP A 152 -2.74 21.95 19.05
C ASP A 152 -2.14 21.35 20.34
N ASP A 153 -1.15 20.44 20.28
CA ASP A 153 -0.45 19.91 21.46
C ASP A 153 1.01 20.42 21.54
N ASP A 154 1.30 21.14 22.62
CA ASP A 154 2.64 21.60 22.98
C ASP A 154 3.61 20.40 23.17
N GLY A 155 4.36 20.06 22.11
CA GLY A 155 5.74 19.58 22.25
C GLY A 155 6.03 18.10 21.96
N GLY A 156 6.74 17.88 20.85
CA GLY A 156 7.56 16.68 20.63
C GLY A 156 7.93 16.54 19.17
N SER A 157 9.08 17.07 18.76
CA SER A 157 9.50 17.02 17.36
C SER A 157 9.76 15.57 16.93
N PHE A 158 9.63 15.28 15.63
CA PHE A 158 10.02 14.01 15.04
C PHE A 158 11.49 13.59 15.36
N GLN A 159 12.36 14.54 15.73
CA GLN A 159 13.71 14.24 16.23
C GLN A 159 13.71 13.56 17.61
N ASP A 160 12.67 13.73 18.44
CA ASP A 160 12.54 13.10 19.75
C ASP A 160 12.10 11.63 19.64
N VAL A 161 11.27 11.29 18.65
CA VAL A 161 10.89 9.90 18.33
C VAL A 161 12.12 9.14 17.82
N ILE A 162 12.89 9.75 16.91
CA ILE A 162 14.15 9.19 16.42
C ILE A 162 15.17 9.09 17.57
N GLY A 163 15.26 10.10 18.44
CA GLY A 163 16.14 10.10 19.61
C GLY A 163 15.81 8.99 20.62
N ASN A 164 14.53 8.72 20.86
CA ASN A 164 14.07 7.62 21.71
C ASN A 164 14.35 6.25 21.08
N PHE A 165 14.17 6.10 19.77
CA PHE A 165 14.55 4.88 19.04
C PHE A 165 16.05 4.60 19.16
N PHE A 166 16.91 5.62 19.03
CA PHE A 166 18.36 5.46 19.23
C PHE A 166 18.76 5.22 20.69
N ARG A 167 17.99 5.73 21.67
CA ARG A 167 18.22 5.50 23.10
C ARG A 167 17.86 4.07 23.53
N GLU A 168 16.83 3.46 22.94
CA GLU A 168 16.44 2.07 23.20
C GLU A 168 17.27 1.06 22.39
N ALA A 169 17.70 1.41 21.18
CA ALA A 169 18.55 0.55 20.34
C ALA A 169 20.06 0.60 20.69
N GLY A 170 20.46 1.42 21.67
CA GLY A 170 21.85 1.63 22.05
C GLY A 170 22.63 0.35 22.41
N GLY A 171 21.95 -0.69 22.90
CA GLY A 171 22.57 -2.00 23.16
C GLY A 171 22.77 -2.85 21.89
N VAL A 172 21.83 -2.80 20.95
CA VAL A 172 21.85 -3.64 19.74
C VAL A 172 22.83 -3.08 18.71
N VAL A 173 22.87 -1.75 18.53
CA VAL A 173 23.79 -1.09 17.61
C VAL A 173 25.24 -1.26 18.05
N LEU A 174 25.53 -1.16 19.36
CA LEU A 174 26.86 -1.40 19.89
C LEU A 174 27.28 -2.86 19.74
N THR A 175 26.34 -3.80 19.87
CA THR A 175 26.58 -5.23 19.65
C THR A 175 26.90 -5.51 18.18
N VAL A 176 26.14 -4.94 17.24
CA VAL A 176 26.39 -5.06 15.80
C VAL A 176 27.72 -4.42 15.41
N LEU A 177 28.03 -3.22 15.91
CA LEU A 177 29.33 -2.57 15.67
C LEU A 177 30.49 -3.36 16.26
N THR A 178 30.35 -3.94 17.45
CA THR A 178 31.37 -4.79 18.07
C THR A 178 31.56 -6.07 17.28
N ILE A 179 30.48 -6.68 16.78
CA ILE A 179 30.55 -7.85 15.90
C ILE A 179 31.29 -7.48 14.60
N LEU A 180 30.95 -6.35 13.97
CA LEU A 180 31.59 -5.90 12.74
C LEU A 180 33.07 -5.54 12.92
N THR A 181 33.48 -4.99 14.07
CA THR A 181 34.90 -4.72 14.36
C THR A 181 35.69 -5.99 14.63
N GLN A 182 35.11 -6.98 15.33
CA GLN A 182 35.72 -8.30 15.50
C GLN A 182 35.90 -9.03 14.14
N PHE A 183 34.90 -8.94 13.26
CA PHE A 183 35.01 -9.49 11.90
C PHE A 183 36.09 -8.78 11.07
N ARG A 184 36.26 -7.47 11.23
CA ARG A 184 37.31 -6.71 10.53
C ARG A 184 38.71 -7.16 10.95
N ASP A 185 38.94 -7.39 12.25
CA ASP A 185 40.25 -7.82 12.75
C ASP A 185 40.57 -9.27 12.35
N ILE A 186 39.55 -10.13 12.29
CA ILE A 186 39.66 -11.50 11.74
C ILE A 186 40.02 -11.46 10.25
N ILE A 187 39.37 -10.60 9.45
CA ILE A 187 39.68 -10.43 8.02
C ILE A 187 41.08 -9.84 7.82
N ALA A 188 41.49 -8.89 8.65
CA ALA A 188 42.83 -8.31 8.61
C ALA A 188 43.93 -9.34 8.93
N SER A 189 43.68 -10.26 9.87
CA SER A 189 44.60 -11.36 10.17
C SER A 189 44.70 -12.41 9.06
N ALA A 190 43.64 -12.57 8.25
CA ALA A 190 43.57 -13.54 7.16
C ALA A 190 44.16 -13.03 5.83
N LEU A 191 44.36 -11.72 5.70
CA LEU A 191 44.88 -11.08 4.48
C LEU A 191 46.30 -10.49 4.65
N GLY A 192 47.01 -10.84 5.73
CA GLY A 192 48.31 -10.26 6.05
C GLY A 192 49.23 -11.15 6.89
N SER A 193 49.61 -12.32 6.34
CA SER A 193 50.92 -13.00 6.43
C SER A 193 50.92 -14.21 5.51
#